data_AF-A0A4R9JUQ8-F1
#
_entry.id   AF-A0A4R9JUQ8-F1
#
_cell.length_a   1.000
_cell.length_b   1.000
_cell.length_c   1.000
_cell.angle_alpha   90.00
_cell.angle_beta   90.00
_cell.angle_gamma   90.00
#
_symmetry.space_group_name_H-M   'P 1'
#
loop_
_entity.id
_entity.type
_entity.pdbx_description
1 polymer ?
#
loop_
_entity_poly.entity_id
_entity_poly.type
_entity_poly.pdbx_seq_one_letter_code
_entity_poly.pdbx_strand_id
1 'polypeptide(L)'
;MRSIKVFTLISALALFIAVNNCSFLDSASGSISRLTMSVSDSTSALVKSISNSISSISEESKEKVMNEYQEDIIASVALQIRYENQKQELENQLSLIAKKHGLVAWRSKSATYIAIGQGLKQANLTPSEMKQVAEDVSKQNLTVAKLILEGYHL
;
A
#
# COMPACT_ATOMS: atom_id res chain seq x y z
N MET A 1 -0.01 46.39 -59.22
CA MET A 1 0.38 47.64 -58.55
C MET A 1 -0.37 47.74 -57.23
N ARG A 2 0.36 47.99 -56.12
CA ARG A 2 -0.07 48.65 -54.86
C ARG A 2 -1.18 47.93 -54.04
N SER A 3 -1.00 47.54 -52.78
CA SER A 3 -0.24 48.20 -51.71
C SER A 3 0.18 47.21 -50.62
N ILE A 4 1.50 47.02 -50.50
CA ILE A 4 2.18 46.78 -49.23
C ILE A 4 2.02 48.05 -48.39
N LYS A 5 1.48 47.93 -47.17
CA LYS A 5 1.67 48.82 -45.99
C LYS A 5 0.61 48.55 -44.91
N VAL A 6 0.65 47.37 -44.30
CA VAL A 6 0.23 47.19 -42.89
C VAL A 6 1.26 46.31 -42.16
N PHE A 7 2.54 46.50 -42.50
CA PHE A 7 3.61 46.53 -41.50
C PHE A 7 3.43 47.91 -40.88
N THR A 8 3.01 48.07 -39.63
CA THR A 8 3.77 47.84 -38.41
C THR A 8 2.81 48.37 -37.34
N LEU A 9 2.29 47.55 -36.43
CA LEU A 9 1.71 47.99 -35.14
C LEU A 9 1.07 46.84 -34.32
N ILE A 10 1.50 45.59 -34.44
CA ILE A 10 1.31 44.61 -33.34
C ILE A 10 2.63 43.83 -33.17
N SER A 11 3.69 44.59 -32.90
CA SER A 11 5.00 44.09 -32.48
C SER A 11 5.24 44.62 -31.07
N ALA A 12 4.54 44.07 -30.08
CA ALA A 12 4.85 44.17 -28.65
C ALA A 12 3.85 43.35 -27.81
N LEU A 13 3.75 42.03 -28.05
CA LEU A 13 3.31 41.12 -26.98
C LEU A 13 3.86 39.72 -27.25
N ALA A 14 5.18 39.63 -27.26
CA ALA A 14 5.88 38.37 -27.08
C ALA A 14 6.03 38.12 -25.58
N LEU A 15 5.61 36.94 -25.14
CA LEU A 15 6.13 36.05 -24.08
C LEU A 15 5.00 35.48 -23.22
N PHE A 16 5.15 34.19 -22.92
CA PHE A 16 4.19 33.27 -22.28
C PHE A 16 3.10 32.83 -23.27
N ILE A 17 3.12 31.63 -23.83
CA ILE A 17 3.09 30.36 -23.10
C ILE A 17 3.98 29.35 -23.83
N ALA A 18 5.14 29.08 -23.25
CA ALA A 18 5.92 27.90 -23.56
C ALA A 18 5.31 26.69 -22.83
N VAL A 19 5.32 25.55 -23.51
CA VAL A 19 5.38 24.18 -22.98
C VAL A 19 4.28 23.74 -21.99
N ASN A 20 3.19 23.20 -22.54
CA ASN A 20 2.46 22.09 -21.91
C ASN A 20 2.57 20.83 -22.79
N ASN A 21 3.79 20.50 -23.24
CA ASN A 21 4.14 19.12 -23.50
C ASN A 21 4.58 18.54 -22.16
N CYS A 22 3.62 18.31 -21.27
CA CYS A 22 3.82 17.41 -20.14
C CYS A 22 4.12 16.05 -20.73
N SER A 23 5.40 15.71 -20.70
CA SER A 23 5.95 14.38 -20.68
C SER A 23 4.90 13.31 -20.38
N PHE A 24 4.50 12.56 -21.41
CA PHE A 24 4.18 11.16 -21.23
C PHE A 24 5.50 10.45 -20.88
N LEU A 25 5.96 10.68 -19.64
CA LEU A 25 6.98 9.85 -19.04
C LEU A 25 6.28 8.54 -18.70
N ASP A 26 6.53 7.56 -19.57
CA ASP A 26 6.78 6.17 -19.21
C ASP A 26 6.67 5.91 -17.70
N SER A 27 5.45 5.65 -17.24
CA SER A 27 5.24 4.96 -15.99
C SER A 27 4.82 3.58 -16.41
N ALA A 28 5.80 2.68 -16.44
CA ALA A 28 5.57 1.27 -16.18
C ALA A 28 4.83 1.17 -14.83
N SER A 29 3.52 1.42 -14.83
CA SER A 29 2.59 1.13 -13.74
C SER A 29 2.39 -0.39 -13.71
N GLY A 30 3.47 -1.11 -13.49
CA GLY A 30 3.52 -2.56 -13.57
C GLY A 30 3.30 -3.26 -12.23
N SER A 31 3.26 -2.57 -11.08
CA SER A 31 3.34 -3.29 -9.79
C SER A 31 2.44 -2.83 -8.64
N ILE A 32 1.84 -1.64 -8.68
CA ILE A 32 1.24 -1.03 -7.47
C ILE A 32 -0.27 -1.27 -7.37
N SER A 33 -0.97 -1.51 -8.49
CA SER A 33 -2.38 -1.92 -8.50
C SER A 33 -2.65 -3.30 -7.85
N ARG A 34 -1.63 -3.93 -7.24
CA ARG A 34 -1.69 -5.27 -6.64
C ARG A 34 -2.09 -5.25 -5.15
N LEU A 35 -2.05 -4.09 -4.50
CA LEU A 35 -2.40 -3.92 -3.08
C LEU A 35 -3.74 -3.19 -2.95
N THR A 36 -4.82 -3.78 -3.44
CA THR A 36 -6.19 -3.26 -3.30
C THR A 36 -6.79 -3.64 -1.95
N MET A 37 -6.16 -3.22 -0.84
CA MET A 37 -6.73 -3.42 0.49
C MET A 37 -7.79 -2.36 0.77
N SER A 38 -9.02 -2.79 1.03
CA SER A 38 -10.13 -1.96 1.48
C SER A 38 -10.05 -1.80 2.99
N VAL A 39 -9.50 -0.67 3.43
CA VAL A 39 -9.33 -0.37 4.87
C VAL A 39 -10.58 0.28 5.48
N SER A 40 -11.74 0.16 4.81
CA SER A 40 -12.94 0.97 5.09
C SER A 40 -13.87 0.50 6.21
N ASP A 41 -13.41 -0.36 7.12
CA ASP A 41 -14.20 -0.73 8.30
C ASP A 41 -13.56 -0.18 9.58
N SER A 42 -13.86 1.09 9.86
CA SER A 42 -13.95 1.67 11.21
C SER A 42 -12.81 1.35 12.19
N THR A 43 -11.57 1.75 11.87
CA THR A 43 -10.45 1.70 12.84
C THR A 43 -10.41 2.91 13.80
N SER A 44 -11.48 3.72 13.88
CA SER A 44 -11.41 5.04 14.52
C SER A 44 -11.54 5.07 16.06
N ALA A 45 -11.78 3.95 16.76
CA ALA A 45 -12.09 4.06 18.20
C ALA A 45 -11.68 2.91 19.13
N LEU A 46 -11.10 1.79 18.69
CA LEU A 46 -10.90 0.65 19.60
C LEU A 46 -9.53 -0.03 19.42
N VAL A 47 -8.48 0.62 19.97
CA VAL A 47 -7.20 -0.02 20.31
C VAL A 47 -7.31 -0.84 21.62
N LYS A 48 -8.51 -0.97 22.19
CA LYS A 48 -8.77 -1.80 23.38
C LYS A 48 -9.82 -2.86 23.08
N SER A 49 -9.42 -3.96 22.45
CA SER A 49 -9.95 -5.27 22.83
C SER A 49 -9.12 -6.39 22.19
N ILE A 50 -8.40 -7.10 23.06
CA ILE A 50 -7.79 -8.39 22.78
C ILE A 50 -8.94 -9.33 22.36
N SER A 51 -9.08 -9.60 21.07
CA SER A 51 -9.96 -10.68 20.62
C SER A 51 -9.29 -12.01 20.97
N ASN A 52 -9.64 -12.49 22.15
CA ASN A 52 -9.42 -13.85 22.62
C ASN A 52 -10.09 -14.83 21.66
N SER A 53 -9.30 -15.60 20.92
CA SER A 53 -9.78 -16.82 20.26
C SER A 53 -8.88 -18.01 20.58
N ILE A 54 -8.22 -17.95 21.72
CA ILE A 54 -7.41 -19.05 22.28
C ILE A 54 -7.49 -18.98 23.81
N SER A 55 -8.70 -19.21 24.34
CA SER A 55 -9.02 -19.06 25.76
C SER A 55 -8.49 -20.20 26.66
N SER A 56 -7.61 -21.07 26.15
CA SER A 56 -7.19 -22.29 26.86
C SER A 56 -5.71 -22.65 26.70
N ILE A 57 -4.88 -21.78 26.13
CA ILE A 57 -3.45 -22.05 25.92
C ILE A 57 -2.56 -21.06 26.68
N SER A 58 -1.37 -21.55 27.07
CA SER A 58 -0.32 -20.78 27.75
C SER A 58 0.03 -19.51 26.96
N GLU A 59 0.50 -18.47 27.66
CA GLU A 59 0.89 -17.21 27.03
C GLU A 59 2.04 -17.41 26.01
N GLU A 60 2.99 -18.29 26.31
CA GLU A 60 4.06 -18.71 25.40
C GLU A 60 3.51 -19.27 24.08
N SER A 61 2.47 -20.10 24.15
CA SER A 61 1.82 -20.64 22.96
C SER A 61 1.03 -19.60 22.18
N LYS A 62 0.54 -18.53 22.81
CA LYS A 62 -0.11 -17.42 22.08
C LYS A 62 0.90 -16.57 21.34
N GLU A 63 2.04 -16.27 21.96
CA GLU A 63 3.14 -15.57 21.30
C GLU A 63 3.64 -16.35 20.09
N LYS A 64 3.84 -17.66 20.25
CA LYS A 64 4.22 -18.55 19.14
C LYS A 64 3.23 -18.50 17.98
N VAL A 65 1.93 -18.60 18.27
CA VAL A 65 0.87 -18.50 17.23
C VAL A 65 0.89 -17.13 16.54
N MET A 66 1.08 -16.05 17.29
CA MET A 66 1.16 -14.70 16.73
C MET A 66 2.41 -14.47 15.86
N ASN A 67 3.53 -15.11 16.20
CA ASN A 67 4.75 -15.05 15.40
C ASN A 67 4.58 -15.85 14.11
N GLU A 68 4.09 -17.09 14.18
CA GLU A 68 3.83 -17.92 12.99
C GLU A 68 2.81 -17.27 12.04
N TYR A 69 1.79 -16.61 12.60
CA TYR A 69 0.84 -15.82 11.84
C TYR A 69 1.50 -14.67 11.05
N GLN A 70 2.42 -13.92 11.68
CA GLN A 70 3.12 -12.83 11.01
C GLN A 70 4.04 -13.36 9.91
N GLU A 71 4.79 -14.43 10.17
CA GLU A 71 5.65 -15.07 9.17
C GLU A 71 4.84 -15.54 7.94
N ASP A 72 3.68 -16.15 8.15
CA ASP A 72 2.79 -16.56 7.05
C ASP A 72 2.30 -15.34 6.23
N ILE A 73 2.01 -14.20 6.88
CA ILE A 73 1.65 -12.95 6.17
C ILE A 73 2.81 -12.44 5.35
N ILE A 74 3.99 -12.32 5.96
CA ILE A 74 5.21 -11.80 5.32
C ILE A 74 5.49 -12.63 4.06
N ALA A 75 5.47 -13.95 4.19
CA ALA A 75 5.68 -14.87 3.09
C ALA A 75 4.61 -14.72 2.00
N SER A 76 3.33 -14.69 2.37
CA SER A 76 2.22 -14.56 1.40
C SER A 76 2.29 -13.24 0.62
N VAL A 77 2.55 -12.12 1.30
CA VAL A 77 2.70 -10.80 0.67
C VAL A 77 3.90 -10.79 -0.27
N ALA A 78 5.05 -11.31 0.18
CA ALA A 78 6.24 -11.37 -0.65
C ALA A 78 6.02 -12.20 -1.92
N LEU A 79 5.32 -13.34 -1.81
CA LEU A 79 4.98 -14.19 -2.95
C LEU A 79 3.99 -13.49 -3.91
N GLN A 80 2.96 -12.84 -3.39
CA GLN A 80 1.96 -12.14 -4.21
C GLN A 80 2.56 -11.01 -5.04
N ILE A 81 3.51 -10.25 -4.47
CA ILE A 81 4.21 -9.19 -5.21
C ILE A 81 5.12 -9.80 -6.28
N ARG A 82 5.86 -10.87 -5.95
CA ARG A 82 6.81 -11.53 -6.86
C ARG A 82 6.13 -12.28 -8.00
N TYR A 83 4.94 -12.85 -7.78
CA TYR A 83 4.28 -13.75 -8.72
C TYR A 83 2.89 -13.23 -9.13
N GLU A 84 2.77 -12.74 -10.37
CA GLU A 84 1.54 -12.15 -10.93
C GLU A 84 0.34 -13.10 -11.05
N ASN A 85 0.59 -14.41 -11.06
CA ASN A 85 -0.45 -15.43 -11.19
C ASN A 85 -1.24 -15.66 -9.90
N GLN A 86 -0.80 -15.10 -8.77
CA GLN A 86 -1.50 -15.17 -7.48
C GLN A 86 -2.32 -13.90 -7.21
N LYS A 87 -3.10 -13.46 -8.20
CA LYS A 87 -4.07 -12.34 -8.13
C LYS A 87 -5.27 -12.59 -7.20
N GLN A 88 -5.13 -13.46 -6.20
CA GLN A 88 -6.14 -13.54 -5.17
C GLN A 88 -6.11 -12.22 -4.39
N GLU A 89 -7.28 -11.61 -4.15
CA GLU A 89 -7.37 -10.39 -3.36
C GLU A 89 -6.60 -10.57 -2.04
N LEU A 90 -5.67 -9.66 -1.74
CA LEU A 90 -4.77 -9.76 -0.60
C LEU A 90 -5.57 -9.97 0.69
N GLU A 91 -6.70 -9.27 0.81
CA GLU A 91 -7.59 -9.42 1.97
C GLU A 91 -8.12 -10.84 2.18
N ASN A 92 -8.40 -11.56 1.10
CA ASN A 92 -8.85 -12.94 1.19
C ASN A 92 -7.72 -13.84 1.67
N GLN A 93 -6.50 -13.63 1.19
CA GLN A 93 -5.33 -14.36 1.68
C GLN A 93 -5.09 -14.11 3.17
N LEU A 94 -5.08 -12.83 3.59
CA LEU A 94 -4.92 -12.46 4.99
C LEU A 94 -6.01 -13.06 5.88
N SER A 95 -7.26 -13.08 5.40
CA SER A 95 -8.38 -13.70 6.11
C SER A 95 -8.21 -15.22 6.27
N LEU A 96 -7.72 -15.91 5.23
CA LEU A 96 -7.44 -17.34 5.29
C LEU A 96 -6.29 -17.65 6.24
N ILE A 97 -5.21 -16.87 6.21
CA ILE A 97 -4.07 -17.01 7.12
C ILE A 97 -4.53 -16.76 8.57
N ALA A 98 -5.27 -15.68 8.82
CA ALA A 98 -5.82 -15.40 10.14
C ALA A 98 -6.69 -16.56 10.65
N LYS A 99 -7.59 -17.09 9.81
CA LYS A 99 -8.43 -18.25 10.15
C LYS A 99 -7.60 -19.50 10.45
N LYS A 100 -6.55 -19.79 9.68
CA LYS A 100 -5.63 -20.92 9.91
C LYS A 100 -5.00 -20.85 11.30
N HIS A 101 -4.72 -19.64 11.78
CA HIS A 101 -4.14 -19.36 13.10
C HIS A 101 -5.20 -19.09 14.19
N GLY A 102 -6.49 -19.28 13.92
CA GLY A 102 -7.57 -19.06 14.89
C GLY A 102 -7.82 -17.59 15.23
N LEU A 103 -7.42 -16.64 14.38
CA LEU A 103 -7.59 -15.21 14.58
C LEU A 103 -8.81 -14.68 13.80
N VAL A 104 -9.77 -14.08 14.52
CA VAL A 104 -11.05 -13.63 13.95
C VAL A 104 -11.19 -12.11 13.77
N ALA A 105 -10.19 -11.33 14.19
CA ALA A 105 -10.16 -9.86 14.09
C ALA A 105 -8.81 -9.33 13.59
N TRP A 106 -8.29 -9.90 12.50
CA TRP A 106 -6.95 -9.58 12.03
C TRP A 106 -6.78 -8.13 11.54
N ARG A 107 -7.86 -7.52 11.03
CA ARG A 107 -7.88 -6.11 10.56
C ARG A 107 -7.68 -5.09 11.69
N SER A 108 -7.93 -5.44 12.95
CA SER A 108 -7.70 -4.55 14.09
C SER A 108 -6.32 -4.72 14.72
N LYS A 109 -5.51 -5.68 14.24
CA LYS A 109 -4.19 -5.97 14.79
C LYS A 109 -3.11 -5.19 14.04
N SER A 110 -2.38 -4.32 14.75
CA SER A 110 -1.23 -3.59 14.21
C SER A 110 -0.17 -4.53 13.62
N ALA A 111 0.07 -5.65 14.28
CA ALA A 111 1.00 -6.69 13.84
C ALA A 111 0.75 -7.19 12.41
N THR A 112 -0.53 -7.22 11.97
CA THR A 112 -0.86 -7.60 10.58
C THR A 112 -0.26 -6.62 9.59
N TYR A 113 -0.42 -5.33 9.83
CA TYR A 113 0.04 -4.28 8.92
C TYR A 113 1.56 -4.11 8.94
N ILE A 114 2.19 -4.32 10.10
CA ILE A 114 3.66 -4.39 10.22
C ILE A 114 4.18 -5.58 9.39
N ALA A 115 3.59 -6.77 9.54
CA ALA A 115 3.95 -7.94 8.75
C ALA A 115 3.75 -7.75 7.24
N ILE A 116 2.72 -7.01 6.81
CA ILE A 116 2.56 -6.62 5.40
C ILE A 116 3.76 -5.79 4.95
N GLY A 117 4.15 -4.76 5.71
CA GLY A 117 5.33 -3.93 5.40
C GLY A 117 6.61 -4.74 5.26
N GLN A 118 6.85 -5.67 6.17
CA GLN A 118 7.98 -6.60 6.12
C GLN A 118 7.93 -7.50 4.87
N GLY A 119 6.75 -8.01 4.52
CA GLY A 119 6.55 -8.79 3.29
C GLY A 119 6.86 -7.98 2.01
N LEU A 120 6.49 -6.71 1.98
CA LEU A 120 6.84 -5.80 0.88
C LEU A 120 8.36 -5.59 0.78
N LYS A 121 9.04 -5.39 1.92
CA LYS A 121 10.51 -5.30 1.97
C LYS A 121 11.15 -6.60 1.47
N GLN A 122 10.67 -7.76 1.93
CA GLN A 122 11.13 -9.07 1.49
C GLN A 122 10.84 -9.33 0.00
N ALA A 123 9.82 -8.70 -0.56
CA ALA A 123 9.57 -8.71 -2.01
C ALA A 123 10.58 -7.90 -2.82
N ASN A 124 11.51 -7.18 -2.18
CA ASN A 124 12.41 -6.20 -2.78
C ASN A 124 11.69 -5.01 -3.40
N LEU A 125 10.54 -4.60 -2.82
CA LEU A 125 9.90 -3.35 -3.23
C LEU A 125 10.86 -2.18 -2.99
N THR A 126 11.04 -1.30 -3.97
CA THR A 126 11.95 -0.16 -3.84
C THR A 126 11.37 0.90 -2.88
N PRO A 127 12.19 1.77 -2.29
CA PRO A 127 11.70 2.85 -1.44
C PRO A 127 10.71 3.79 -2.16
N SER A 128 10.87 3.96 -3.48
CA SER A 128 9.95 4.77 -4.29
C SER A 128 8.58 4.12 -4.44
N GLU A 129 8.55 2.81 -4.73
CA GLU A 129 7.30 2.05 -4.81
C GLU A 129 6.62 1.97 -3.44
N MET A 130 7.39 1.78 -2.36
CA MET A 130 6.84 1.78 -1.01
C MET A 130 6.23 3.14 -0.65
N LYS A 131 6.85 4.25 -1.06
CA LYS A 131 6.26 5.58 -0.87
C LYS A 131 4.90 5.71 -1.54
N GLN A 132 4.75 5.19 -2.77
CA GLN A 132 3.49 5.18 -3.49
C GLN A 132 2.43 4.32 -2.80
N VAL A 133 2.81 3.12 -2.33
CA VAL A 133 1.92 2.27 -1.51
C VAL A 133 1.45 3.01 -0.25
N ALA A 134 2.36 3.65 0.47
CA ALA A 134 2.03 4.39 1.69
C ALA A 134 1.11 5.58 1.39
N GLU A 135 1.36 6.32 0.31
CA GLU A 135 0.50 7.42 -0.15
C GLU A 135 -0.91 6.92 -0.47
N ASP A 136 -1.04 5.82 -1.22
CA ASP A 136 -2.35 5.26 -1.59
C ASP A 136 -3.13 4.74 -0.38
N VAL A 137 -2.47 4.02 0.53
CA VAL A 137 -3.11 3.55 1.77
C VAL A 137 -3.48 4.74 2.66
N SER A 138 -2.66 5.79 2.72
CA SER A 138 -2.92 6.95 3.58
C SER A 138 -4.17 7.74 3.20
N LYS A 139 -4.59 7.68 1.92
CA LYS A 139 -5.85 8.28 1.44
C LYS A 139 -7.07 7.65 2.12
N GLN A 140 -6.98 6.37 2.47
CA GLN A 140 -8.06 5.64 3.16
C GLN A 140 -7.85 5.61 4.68
N ASN A 141 -6.62 5.34 5.12
CA ASN A 141 -6.29 5.15 6.52
C ASN A 141 -4.83 5.49 6.83
N LEU A 142 -4.61 6.68 7.40
CA LEU A 142 -3.29 7.18 7.78
C LEU A 142 -2.57 6.26 8.79
N THR A 143 -3.31 5.68 9.75
CA THR A 143 -2.73 4.82 10.79
C THR A 143 -2.20 3.54 10.20
N VAL A 144 -2.96 2.91 9.31
CA VAL A 144 -2.52 1.70 8.61
C VAL A 144 -1.32 1.98 7.71
N ALA A 145 -1.31 3.09 6.97
CA ALA A 145 -0.16 3.49 6.17
C ALA A 145 1.12 3.62 7.00
N LYS A 146 1.04 4.20 8.20
CA LYS A 146 2.18 4.31 9.13
C LYS A 146 2.68 2.95 9.60
N LEU A 147 1.78 2.02 9.94
CA LEU A 147 2.15 0.68 10.40
C LEU A 147 2.81 -0.15 9.30
N ILE A 148 2.33 -0.05 8.05
CA ILE A 148 2.96 -0.71 6.90
C ILE A 148 4.36 -0.11 6.67
N LEU A 149 4.49 1.22 6.73
CA LEU A 149 5.79 1.88 6.58
C LEU A 149 6.76 1.50 7.71
N GLU A 150 6.28 1.40 8.94
CA GLU A 150 7.05 0.92 10.08
C GLU A 150 7.60 -0.49 9.81
N GLY A 151 6.74 -1.43 9.42
CA GLY A 151 7.15 -2.79 9.08
C GLY A 151 8.15 -2.87 7.93
N TYR A 152 8.04 -2.00 6.92
CA TYR A 152 9.01 -1.95 5.81
C TYR A 152 10.42 -1.49 6.26
N HIS A 153 10.52 -0.74 7.36
CA HIS A 153 11.80 -0.27 7.88
C HIS A 153 12.46 -1.24 8.88
N LEU A 154 11.72 -2.22 9.40
CA LEU A 154 12.27 -3.33 10.20
C LEU A 154 13.09 -4.26 9.31
#